data_AF-A0A8H4P8N7-F1
#
_entry.id   AF-A0A8H4P8N7-F1
#
_cell.length_a   1.000
_cell.length_b   1.000
_cell.length_c   1.000
_cell.angle_alpha   90.00
_cell.angle_beta   90.00
_cell.angle_gamma   90.00
#
_symmetry.space_group_name_H-M   'P 1'
#
loop_
_entity.id
_entity.type
_entity.pdbx_description
1 polymer ?
#
loop_
_entity_poly.entity_id
_entity_poly.type
_entity_poly.pdbx_seq_one_letter_code
_entity_poly.pdbx_strand_id
1 'polypeptide(L)'
;MTDLECWQEKAQWAKRQRDASLAHVEPPLQGVPDELPLSSQGLPQNILAPREIEITESYGIIELLTILRERKISVEEVTRAFLRRAALAQAATNCLTELLWNLAIEREKYLDSLPEPKGALFGLPISTKEHQGMVGDGVTTSAGISAWLCVERDAYRARYAEAWSNTGKDSREVDVILCPPSFGAATPHEKSRYWGYTSQWNLLDYPAVVFPVTKVDPVLDVKDVNYAPKNDQDKAIYDMYSPDTFQNAPVSLQVVGRKQEDEKVLATLVEIERAKGRK
;
A
#
# COMPACT_ATOMS: atom_id res chain seq x y z
N MET A 1 -3.41 -13.67 19.87
CA MET A 1 -3.90 -13.18 18.57
C MET A 1 -5.06 -12.27 18.87
N THR A 2 -4.92 -10.97 18.63
CA THR A 2 -6.08 -10.07 18.57
C THR A 2 -6.97 -10.54 17.43
N ASP A 3 -8.24 -10.81 17.68
CA ASP A 3 -9.20 -11.15 16.63
C ASP A 3 -9.19 -10.03 15.59
N LEU A 4 -8.76 -10.37 14.38
CA LEU A 4 -8.78 -9.43 13.27
C LEU A 4 -10.24 -9.18 12.92
N GLU A 5 -10.73 -7.96 13.14
CA GLU A 5 -12.07 -7.54 12.70
C GLU A 5 -12.30 -7.92 11.23
N CYS A 6 -13.51 -8.39 10.92
CA CYS A 6 -13.85 -8.77 9.57
C CYS A 6 -13.85 -7.54 8.65
N TRP A 7 -13.67 -7.75 7.34
CA TRP A 7 -13.64 -6.62 6.40
C TRP A 7 -14.97 -5.84 6.40
N GLN A 8 -16.08 -6.49 6.74
CA GLN A 8 -17.40 -5.88 6.85
C GLN A 8 -17.47 -4.85 7.98
N GLU A 9 -16.96 -5.19 9.17
CA GLU A 9 -16.91 -4.28 10.32
C GLU A 9 -16.06 -3.05 10.00
N LYS A 10 -14.90 -3.26 9.37
CA LYS A 10 -14.01 -2.18 8.93
C LYS A 10 -14.65 -1.29 7.86
N ALA A 11 -15.29 -1.89 6.86
CA ALA A 11 -16.02 -1.15 5.84
C ALA A 11 -17.20 -0.36 6.43
N GLN A 12 -17.91 -0.92 7.41
CA GLN A 12 -18.97 -0.22 8.14
C GLN A 12 -18.43 0.93 8.98
N TRP A 13 -17.26 0.77 9.62
CA TRP A 13 -16.58 1.87 10.30
C TRP A 13 -16.27 3.01 9.33
N ALA A 14 -15.66 2.74 8.18
CA ALA A 14 -15.31 3.77 7.19
C ALA A 14 -16.56 4.48 6.64
N LYS A 15 -17.63 3.72 6.34
CA LYS A 15 -18.93 4.30 5.94
C LYS A 15 -19.51 5.21 7.01
N ARG A 16 -19.48 4.78 8.29
CA ARG A 16 -19.95 5.61 9.42
C ARG A 16 -19.19 6.93 9.52
N GLN A 17 -17.87 6.92 9.36
CA GLN A 17 -17.06 8.15 9.37
C GLN A 17 -17.46 9.10 8.24
N ARG A 18 -17.54 8.58 7.01
CA ARG A 18 -18.00 9.36 5.85
C ARG A 18 -19.40 9.95 6.07
N ASP A 19 -20.35 9.12 6.47
CA ASP A 19 -21.75 9.52 6.64
C ASP A 19 -21.90 10.55 7.77
N ALA A 20 -21.13 10.41 8.86
CA ALA A 20 -21.03 11.43 9.91
C ALA A 20 -20.49 12.76 9.38
N SER A 21 -19.45 12.73 8.53
CA SER A 21 -18.89 13.94 7.92
C SER A 21 -19.91 14.66 7.01
N LEU A 22 -20.73 13.90 6.27
CA LEU A 22 -21.80 14.43 5.41
C LEU A 22 -22.99 14.99 6.21
N ALA A 23 -23.20 14.55 7.43
CA ALA A 23 -24.29 15.05 8.29
C ALA A 23 -24.11 16.52 8.69
N HIS A 24 -22.89 17.08 8.55
CA HIS A 24 -22.61 18.49 8.78
C HIS A 24 -23.05 19.42 7.63
N VAL A 25 -23.48 18.86 6.50
CA VAL A 25 -23.86 19.65 5.32
C VAL A 25 -25.06 20.55 5.64
N GLU A 26 -24.83 21.86 5.53
CA GLU A 26 -25.82 22.89 5.86
C GLU A 26 -25.98 23.93 4.73
N PRO A 27 -27.22 24.20 4.27
CA PRO A 27 -28.45 23.46 4.61
C PRO A 27 -28.33 21.98 4.20
N PRO A 28 -29.22 21.06 4.64
CA PRO A 28 -29.26 19.71 4.10
C PRO A 28 -29.58 19.70 2.61
N LEU A 29 -29.12 18.69 1.87
CA LEU A 29 -29.54 18.48 0.48
C LEU A 29 -30.99 18.00 0.45
N GLN A 30 -31.80 18.56 -0.44
CA GLN A 30 -33.19 18.18 -0.65
C GLN A 30 -33.42 17.89 -2.14
N GLY A 31 -34.36 17.00 -2.47
CA GLY A 31 -34.72 16.71 -3.85
C GLY A 31 -33.72 15.85 -4.62
N VAL A 32 -32.80 15.16 -3.94
CA VAL A 32 -31.99 14.11 -4.58
C VAL A 32 -32.92 12.94 -4.92
N PRO A 33 -32.99 12.48 -6.19
CA PRO A 33 -33.88 11.39 -6.56
C PRO A 33 -33.38 10.04 -6.02
N ASP A 34 -34.30 9.16 -5.64
CA ASP A 34 -33.98 7.79 -5.19
C ASP A 34 -33.34 6.97 -6.33
N GLU A 35 -33.85 7.13 -7.55
CA GLU A 35 -33.23 6.59 -8.77
C GLU A 35 -32.37 7.66 -9.43
N LEU A 36 -31.04 7.45 -9.36
CA LEU A 36 -30.08 8.39 -9.92
C LEU A 36 -30.05 8.31 -11.45
N PRO A 37 -29.96 9.45 -12.15
CA PRO A 37 -29.81 9.46 -13.60
C PRO A 37 -28.46 8.88 -14.03
N LEU A 38 -28.37 8.40 -15.27
CA LEU A 38 -27.13 7.89 -15.85
C LEU A 38 -26.00 8.95 -15.84
N SER A 39 -26.36 10.23 -15.99
CA SER A 39 -25.44 11.36 -15.87
C SER A 39 -25.81 12.24 -14.68
N SER A 40 -24.86 12.44 -13.77
CA SER A 40 -25.01 13.32 -12.61
C SER A 40 -24.82 14.81 -12.92
N GLN A 41 -24.39 15.17 -14.14
CA GLN A 41 -24.04 16.55 -14.51
C GLN A 41 -25.22 17.53 -14.42
N GLY A 42 -26.46 17.05 -14.62
CA GLY A 42 -27.67 17.87 -14.53
C GLY A 42 -28.27 17.99 -13.12
N LEU A 43 -27.78 17.19 -12.16
CA LEU A 43 -28.34 17.19 -10.80
C LEU A 43 -28.21 18.55 -10.07
N PRO A 44 -27.09 19.30 -10.17
CA PRO A 44 -26.93 20.58 -9.49
C PRO A 44 -28.08 21.56 -9.75
N GLN A 45 -28.57 21.64 -10.99
CA GLN A 45 -29.62 22.59 -11.40
C GLN A 45 -30.94 22.41 -10.66
N ASN A 46 -31.21 21.21 -10.14
CA ASN A 46 -32.47 20.89 -9.46
C ASN A 46 -32.34 20.92 -7.92
N ILE A 47 -31.12 20.93 -7.39
CA ILE A 47 -30.85 20.63 -5.97
C ILE A 47 -30.09 21.77 -5.27
N LEU A 48 -29.15 22.40 -5.97
CA LEU A 48 -28.36 23.49 -5.42
C LEU A 48 -29.03 24.84 -5.66
N ALA A 49 -28.78 25.79 -4.77
CA ALA A 49 -29.28 27.14 -4.95
C ALA A 49 -28.62 27.80 -6.19
N PRO A 50 -29.30 28.73 -6.89
CA PRO A 50 -28.75 29.38 -8.07
C PRO A 50 -27.36 30.00 -7.85
N ARG A 51 -27.13 30.55 -6.65
CA ARG A 51 -25.84 31.13 -6.27
C ARG A 51 -24.73 30.08 -6.12
N GLU A 52 -25.05 28.89 -5.61
CA GLU A 52 -24.09 27.78 -5.49
C GLU A 52 -23.68 27.27 -6.88
N ILE A 53 -24.64 27.19 -7.80
CA ILE A 53 -24.40 26.83 -9.20
C ILE A 53 -23.50 27.88 -9.85
N GLU A 54 -23.83 29.16 -9.72
CA GLU A 54 -23.03 30.26 -10.27
C GLU A 54 -21.57 30.18 -9.80
N ILE A 55 -21.34 30.07 -8.48
CA ILE A 55 -20.00 30.01 -7.90
C ILE A 55 -19.18 28.83 -8.43
N THR A 56 -19.84 27.69 -8.63
CA THR A 56 -19.15 26.44 -8.94
C THR A 56 -19.11 26.11 -10.44
N GLU A 57 -19.86 26.83 -11.30
CA GLU A 57 -19.93 26.57 -12.75
C GLU A 57 -19.56 27.78 -13.62
N SER A 58 -19.81 29.01 -13.17
CA SER A 58 -19.70 30.19 -14.03
C SER A 58 -18.29 30.77 -14.13
N TYR A 59 -17.39 30.44 -13.20
CA TYR A 59 -16.06 31.03 -13.12
C TYR A 59 -14.97 30.04 -13.56
N GLY A 60 -14.07 30.51 -14.43
CA GLY A 60 -12.78 29.84 -14.62
C GLY A 60 -11.90 29.98 -13.38
N ILE A 61 -10.94 29.07 -13.18
CA ILE A 61 -10.12 29.06 -11.97
C ILE A 61 -9.34 30.38 -11.73
N ILE A 62 -8.81 30.97 -12.79
CA ILE A 62 -8.05 32.23 -12.71
C ILE A 62 -8.98 33.38 -12.30
N GLU A 63 -10.19 33.41 -12.84
CA GLU A 63 -11.19 34.42 -12.52
C GLU A 63 -11.67 34.29 -11.07
N LEU A 64 -11.98 33.06 -10.62
CA LEU A 64 -12.37 32.77 -9.24
C LEU A 64 -11.30 33.23 -8.24
N LEU A 65 -10.02 32.97 -8.54
CA LEU A 65 -8.91 33.45 -7.71
C LEU A 65 -8.80 34.98 -7.70
N THR A 66 -9.03 35.65 -8.84
CA THR A 66 -9.04 37.11 -8.91
C THR A 66 -10.15 37.69 -8.03
N ILE A 67 -11.39 37.20 -8.14
CA ILE A 67 -12.52 37.72 -7.35
C ILE A 67 -12.37 37.46 -5.84
N LEU A 68 -11.78 36.32 -5.45
CA LEU A 68 -11.44 36.01 -4.06
C LEU A 68 -10.38 36.96 -3.51
N ARG A 69 -9.32 37.24 -4.29
CA ARG A 69 -8.26 38.17 -3.88
C ARG A 69 -8.77 39.61 -3.79
N GLU A 70 -9.66 40.00 -4.68
CA GLU A 70 -10.34 41.31 -4.67
C GLU A 70 -11.46 41.40 -3.62
N ARG A 71 -11.77 40.30 -2.91
CA ARG A 71 -12.85 40.20 -1.91
C ARG A 71 -14.23 40.59 -2.46
N LYS A 72 -14.46 40.35 -3.75
CA LYS A 72 -15.78 40.49 -4.38
C LYS A 72 -16.74 39.38 -3.92
N ILE A 73 -16.17 38.27 -3.48
CA ILE A 73 -16.85 37.14 -2.85
C ILE A 73 -16.01 36.69 -1.65
N SER A 74 -16.64 36.22 -0.56
CA SER A 74 -15.91 35.73 0.62
C SER A 74 -15.39 34.31 0.40
N VAL A 75 -14.33 33.95 1.13
CA VAL A 75 -13.82 32.58 1.14
C VAL A 75 -14.86 31.62 1.71
N GLU A 76 -15.63 32.07 2.71
CA GLU A 76 -16.75 31.31 3.27
C GLU A 76 -17.82 30.97 2.23
N GLU A 77 -18.27 31.95 1.44
CA GLU A 77 -19.32 31.73 0.45
C GLU A 77 -18.89 30.72 -0.62
N VAL A 78 -17.65 30.85 -1.11
CA VAL A 78 -17.07 29.91 -2.08
C VAL A 78 -16.93 28.52 -1.47
N THR A 79 -16.34 28.41 -0.28
CA THR A 79 -16.09 27.12 0.37
C THR A 79 -17.38 26.37 0.66
N ARG A 80 -18.42 27.05 1.18
CA ARG A 80 -19.74 26.44 1.41
C ARG A 80 -20.40 25.95 0.13
N ALA A 81 -20.35 26.72 -0.95
CA ALA A 81 -20.91 26.30 -2.24
C ALA A 81 -20.21 25.02 -2.77
N PHE A 82 -18.88 24.96 -2.67
CA PHE A 82 -18.11 23.77 -3.07
C PHE A 82 -18.35 22.57 -2.16
N LEU A 83 -18.47 22.77 -0.83
CA LEU A 83 -18.77 21.69 0.11
C LEU A 83 -20.16 21.08 -0.16
N ARG A 84 -21.18 21.91 -0.40
CA ARG A 84 -22.51 21.42 -0.76
C ARG A 84 -22.55 20.71 -2.10
N ARG A 85 -21.81 21.22 -3.10
CA ARG A 85 -21.67 20.53 -4.38
C ARG A 85 -20.92 19.21 -4.27
N ALA A 86 -19.89 19.15 -3.42
CA ALA A 86 -19.17 17.91 -3.12
C ALA A 86 -20.09 16.87 -2.44
N ALA A 87 -20.94 17.30 -1.50
CA ALA A 87 -21.94 16.44 -0.89
C ALA A 87 -22.93 15.88 -1.93
N LEU A 88 -23.36 16.70 -2.90
CA LEU A 88 -24.23 16.24 -3.99
C LEU A 88 -23.50 15.24 -4.90
N ALA A 89 -22.23 15.51 -5.24
CA ALA A 89 -21.40 14.58 -6.02
C ALA A 89 -21.25 13.23 -5.29
N GLN A 90 -21.09 13.25 -3.97
CA GLN A 90 -21.05 12.06 -3.14
C GLN A 90 -22.37 11.29 -3.17
N ALA A 91 -23.52 11.97 -3.03
CA ALA A 91 -24.83 11.33 -3.14
C ALA A 91 -25.04 10.69 -4.52
N ALA A 92 -24.54 11.32 -5.59
CA ALA A 92 -24.72 10.84 -6.97
C ALA A 92 -23.72 9.74 -7.40
N THR A 93 -22.52 9.70 -6.82
CA THR A 93 -21.41 8.88 -7.38
C THR A 93 -20.60 8.11 -6.35
N ASN A 94 -20.84 8.33 -5.06
CA ASN A 94 -20.09 7.69 -3.97
C ASN A 94 -18.56 7.93 -4.06
N CYS A 95 -18.13 9.14 -4.41
CA CYS A 95 -16.74 9.49 -4.70
C CYS A 95 -15.91 10.00 -3.50
N LEU A 96 -16.55 10.40 -2.41
CA LEU A 96 -15.89 10.93 -1.21
C LEU A 96 -15.70 9.86 -0.14
N THR A 97 -14.50 9.86 0.45
CA THR A 97 -14.19 9.11 1.67
C THR A 97 -14.56 9.90 2.92
N GLU A 98 -14.40 11.22 2.88
CA GLU A 98 -14.67 12.13 3.99
C GLU A 98 -14.94 13.54 3.42
N LEU A 99 -15.90 14.26 4.00
CA LEU A 99 -16.15 15.67 3.72
C LEU A 99 -15.68 16.51 4.92
N LEU A 100 -14.56 17.22 4.76
CA LEU A 100 -13.91 17.98 5.85
C LEU A 100 -14.63 19.28 6.19
N TRP A 101 -15.93 19.21 6.48
CA TRP A 101 -16.81 20.37 6.67
C TRP A 101 -16.29 21.31 7.76
N ASN A 102 -16.18 20.83 9.00
CA ASN A 102 -15.81 21.69 10.14
C ASN A 102 -14.43 22.33 9.97
N LEU A 103 -13.45 21.56 9.48
CA LEU A 103 -12.10 22.06 9.22
C LEU A 103 -12.09 23.11 8.10
N ALA A 104 -12.89 22.92 7.05
CA ALA A 104 -13.04 23.90 5.97
C ALA A 104 -13.72 25.19 6.47
N ILE A 105 -14.76 25.09 7.30
CA ILE A 105 -15.44 26.25 7.92
C ILE A 105 -14.53 27.00 8.90
N GLU A 106 -13.66 26.31 9.63
CA GLU A 106 -12.67 26.99 10.47
C GLU A 106 -11.63 27.73 9.60
N ARG A 107 -11.18 27.06 8.53
CA ARG A 107 -10.15 27.60 7.64
C ARG A 107 -10.64 28.81 6.85
N GLU A 108 -11.87 28.78 6.33
CA GLU A 108 -12.44 29.90 5.57
C GLU A 108 -12.54 31.17 6.45
N LYS A 109 -13.02 31.04 7.70
CA LYS A 109 -13.13 32.16 8.66
C LYS A 109 -11.78 32.76 8.96
N TYR A 110 -10.78 31.91 9.15
CA TYR A 110 -9.40 32.38 9.31
C TYR A 110 -8.93 33.16 8.07
N LEU A 111 -9.14 32.63 6.86
CA LEU A 111 -8.70 33.27 5.63
C LEU A 111 -9.39 34.60 5.36
N ASP A 112 -10.70 34.70 5.62
CA ASP A 112 -11.47 35.95 5.52
C ASP A 112 -11.03 36.98 6.58
N SER A 113 -10.53 36.55 7.75
CA SER A 113 -10.04 37.44 8.81
C SER A 113 -8.67 38.08 8.53
N LEU A 114 -7.91 37.56 7.56
CA LEU A 114 -6.57 38.07 7.26
C LEU A 114 -6.64 39.51 6.75
N PRO A 115 -5.64 40.36 7.03
CA PRO A 115 -5.61 41.73 6.51
C PRO A 115 -5.46 41.77 4.98
N GLU A 116 -4.77 40.77 4.40
CA GLU A 116 -4.53 40.64 2.97
C GLU A 116 -4.54 39.17 2.52
N PRO A 117 -4.95 38.87 1.26
CA PRO A 117 -4.87 37.53 0.67
C PRO A 117 -3.44 36.97 0.63
N LYS A 118 -3.24 35.75 1.16
CA LYS A 118 -1.92 35.09 1.20
C LYS A 118 -1.84 33.87 0.27
N GLY A 119 -0.81 33.82 -0.56
CA GLY A 119 -0.52 32.69 -1.46
C GLY A 119 -1.24 32.76 -2.82
N ALA A 120 -0.79 31.93 -3.76
CA ALA A 120 -1.33 31.90 -5.13
C ALA A 120 -2.74 31.28 -5.22
N LEU A 121 -3.06 30.36 -4.31
CA LEU A 121 -4.35 29.64 -4.25
C LEU A 121 -5.23 30.14 -3.09
N PHE A 122 -5.10 31.42 -2.73
CA PHE A 122 -5.82 32.00 -1.60
C PHE A 122 -7.33 31.72 -1.70
N GLY A 123 -7.88 31.09 -0.66
CA GLY A 123 -9.32 30.85 -0.53
C GLY A 123 -9.91 29.79 -1.46
N LEU A 124 -9.10 29.13 -2.29
CA LEU A 124 -9.59 28.12 -3.22
C LEU A 124 -9.85 26.77 -2.51
N PRO A 125 -11.05 26.18 -2.61
CA PRO A 125 -11.31 24.83 -2.12
C PRO A 125 -10.56 23.78 -2.94
N ILE A 126 -9.91 22.82 -2.27
CA ILE A 126 -9.11 21.77 -2.90
C ILE A 126 -9.57 20.40 -2.38
N SER A 127 -9.87 19.49 -3.31
CA SER A 127 -10.04 18.07 -3.00
C SER A 127 -8.71 17.35 -3.18
N THR A 128 -8.31 16.57 -2.18
CA THR A 128 -7.09 15.77 -2.20
C THR A 128 -7.44 14.29 -2.32
N LYS A 129 -6.60 13.53 -3.02
CA LYS A 129 -6.76 12.08 -3.08
C LYS A 129 -6.36 11.48 -1.74
N GLU A 130 -7.25 10.72 -1.14
CA GLU A 130 -7.22 10.31 0.27
C GLU A 130 -5.90 9.68 0.77
N HIS A 131 -5.09 9.04 -0.08
CA HIS A 131 -3.75 8.57 0.26
C HIS A 131 -2.73 9.67 0.66
N GLN A 132 -3.05 10.94 0.45
CA GLN A 132 -2.23 12.07 0.89
C GLN A 132 -2.61 12.40 2.34
N GLY A 133 -1.71 12.07 3.27
CA GLY A 133 -1.93 12.33 4.70
C GLY A 133 -2.13 13.81 5.01
N MET A 134 -3.12 14.12 5.85
CA MET A 134 -3.44 15.48 6.31
C MET A 134 -3.53 15.51 7.83
N VAL A 135 -3.10 16.62 8.43
CA VAL A 135 -3.20 16.84 9.87
C VAL A 135 -4.56 17.45 10.19
N GLY A 136 -5.30 16.85 11.12
CA GLY A 136 -6.55 17.38 11.65
C GLY A 136 -7.30 16.35 12.49
N ASP A 137 -8.09 16.81 13.45
CA ASP A 137 -8.92 15.93 14.26
C ASP A 137 -9.98 15.25 13.39
N GLY A 138 -10.10 13.92 13.51
CA GLY A 138 -11.02 13.11 12.72
C GLY A 138 -10.54 12.80 11.30
N VAL A 139 -9.49 13.46 10.81
CA VAL A 139 -8.98 13.24 9.44
C VAL A 139 -8.32 11.87 9.34
N THR A 140 -8.92 10.99 8.55
CA THR A 140 -8.42 9.61 8.39
C THR A 140 -7.63 9.46 7.09
N THR A 141 -6.47 8.81 7.17
CA THR A 141 -5.69 8.38 5.99
C THR A 141 -5.55 6.86 5.99
N SER A 142 -6.47 6.23 5.28
CA SER A 142 -6.55 4.81 4.99
C SER A 142 -5.82 4.40 3.71
N ALA A 143 -5.60 5.30 2.74
CA ALA A 143 -5.11 4.98 1.39
C ALA A 143 -5.86 3.80 0.72
N GLY A 144 -7.14 3.63 1.06
CA GLY A 144 -7.99 2.51 0.66
C GLY A 144 -7.60 1.15 1.27
N ILE A 145 -8.19 0.07 0.74
CA ILE A 145 -7.98 -1.31 1.23
C ILE A 145 -6.52 -1.78 1.08
N SER A 146 -5.77 -1.17 0.16
CA SER A 146 -4.41 -1.57 -0.20
C SER A 146 -3.40 -1.27 0.90
N ALA A 147 -3.45 -0.10 1.55
CA ALA A 147 -2.55 0.15 2.67
C ALA A 147 -2.96 -0.71 3.88
N TRP A 148 -4.25 -0.88 4.13
CA TRP A 148 -4.78 -1.70 5.23
C TRP A 148 -4.43 -3.20 5.15
N LEU A 149 -4.57 -3.84 3.98
CA LEU A 149 -4.14 -5.24 3.78
C LEU A 149 -2.62 -5.39 3.84
N CYS A 150 -1.91 -4.31 3.56
CA CYS A 150 -0.46 -4.33 3.48
C CYS A 150 0.23 -3.87 4.77
N VAL A 151 -0.48 -3.35 5.79
CA VAL A 151 0.17 -2.85 7.02
C VAL A 151 1.02 -3.93 7.68
N GLU A 152 0.46 -5.13 7.91
CA GLU A 152 1.22 -6.21 8.57
C GLU A 152 2.39 -6.67 7.70
N ARG A 153 2.18 -6.80 6.38
CA ARG A 153 3.20 -7.16 5.40
C ARG A 153 4.31 -6.11 5.34
N ASP A 154 3.96 -4.83 5.32
CA ASP A 154 4.89 -3.72 5.18
C ASP A 154 5.62 -3.44 6.50
N ALA A 155 4.96 -3.64 7.64
CA ALA A 155 5.61 -3.67 8.95
C ALA A 155 6.60 -4.84 9.05
N TYR A 156 6.25 -6.02 8.52
CA TYR A 156 7.16 -7.15 8.43
C TYR A 156 8.37 -6.85 7.53
N ARG A 157 8.15 -6.27 6.34
CA ARG A 157 9.21 -5.81 5.43
C ARG A 157 10.10 -4.75 6.06
N ALA A 158 9.52 -3.79 6.78
CA ALA A 158 10.24 -2.73 7.47
C ALA A 158 11.15 -3.30 8.57
N ARG A 159 10.66 -4.23 9.40
CA ARG A 159 11.49 -4.92 10.41
C ARG A 159 12.66 -5.67 9.80
N TYR A 160 12.46 -6.34 8.65
CA TYR A 160 13.55 -7.03 7.96
C TYR A 160 14.57 -6.06 7.36
N ALA A 161 14.11 -4.98 6.73
CA ALA A 161 14.99 -3.95 6.19
C ALA A 161 15.81 -3.27 7.29
N GLU A 162 15.19 -3.01 8.45
CA GLU A 162 15.87 -2.49 9.63
C GLU A 162 16.89 -3.49 10.19
N ALA A 163 16.52 -4.76 10.32
CA ALA A 163 17.43 -5.83 10.75
C ALA A 163 18.63 -5.97 9.81
N TRP A 164 18.41 -5.87 8.49
CA TRP A 164 19.48 -5.86 7.51
C TRP A 164 20.39 -4.65 7.68
N SER A 165 19.83 -3.45 7.84
CA SER A 165 20.62 -2.23 8.06
C SER A 165 21.43 -2.29 9.36
N ASN A 166 20.86 -2.93 10.38
CA ASN A 166 21.50 -3.12 11.66
C ASN A 166 22.72 -4.06 11.59
N THR A 167 22.88 -4.87 10.55
CA THR A 167 24.10 -5.68 10.37
C THR A 167 25.36 -4.81 10.18
N GLY A 168 25.19 -3.58 9.69
CA GLY A 168 26.28 -2.61 9.53
C GLY A 168 26.52 -1.71 10.74
N LYS A 169 25.91 -1.96 11.90
CA LYS A 169 26.10 -1.11 13.08
C LYS A 169 27.54 -1.12 13.61
N ASP A 170 28.16 -2.30 13.63
CA ASP A 170 29.50 -2.51 14.19
C ASP A 170 30.57 -2.74 13.11
N SER A 171 30.18 -2.84 11.84
CA SER A 171 31.07 -3.13 10.72
C SER A 171 30.41 -2.81 9.37
N ARG A 172 30.83 -3.49 8.30
CA ARG A 172 30.17 -3.42 7.00
C ARG A 172 28.81 -4.11 7.06
N GLU A 173 27.82 -3.45 6.49
CA GLU A 173 26.51 -4.04 6.27
C GLU A 173 26.63 -5.28 5.37
N VAL A 174 25.78 -6.28 5.59
CA VAL A 174 25.66 -7.44 4.71
C VAL A 174 25.28 -7.00 3.30
N ASP A 175 26.09 -7.36 2.30
CA ASP A 175 25.79 -7.02 0.90
C ASP A 175 24.73 -7.95 0.29
N VAL A 176 24.81 -9.24 0.59
CA VAL A 176 23.91 -10.29 0.11
C VAL A 176 23.77 -11.43 1.13
N ILE A 177 22.70 -12.21 1.03
CA ILE A 177 22.53 -13.46 1.78
C ILE A 177 22.74 -14.63 0.84
N LEU A 178 23.71 -15.51 1.16
CA LEU A 178 23.89 -16.80 0.50
C LEU A 178 23.19 -17.89 1.31
N CYS A 179 22.20 -18.57 0.73
CA CYS A 179 21.44 -19.61 1.42
C CYS A 179 20.93 -20.70 0.46
N PRO A 180 20.38 -21.82 0.96
CA PRO A 180 19.74 -22.81 0.10
C PRO A 180 18.39 -22.32 -0.46
N PRO A 181 18.03 -22.66 -1.71
CA PRO A 181 16.69 -22.45 -2.29
C PRO A 181 15.70 -23.56 -1.96
N SER A 182 16.19 -24.67 -1.40
CA SER A 182 15.40 -25.84 -1.01
C SER A 182 16.15 -26.60 0.08
N PHE A 183 15.47 -27.51 0.77
CA PHE A 183 16.06 -28.44 1.73
C PHE A 183 16.97 -29.49 1.07
N GLY A 184 16.94 -29.62 -0.25
CA GLY A 184 17.76 -30.58 -0.99
C GLY A 184 17.57 -30.48 -2.50
N ALA A 185 17.94 -31.55 -3.20
CA ALA A 185 17.70 -31.71 -4.63
C ALA A 185 16.20 -31.81 -4.97
N ALA A 186 15.87 -31.78 -6.26
CA ALA A 186 14.50 -31.84 -6.74
C ALA A 186 13.75 -33.06 -6.19
N THR A 187 12.60 -32.84 -5.56
CA THR A 187 11.78 -33.92 -5.01
C THR A 187 11.21 -34.82 -6.12
N PRO A 188 10.96 -36.11 -5.86
CA PRO A 188 10.18 -36.95 -6.75
C PRO A 188 8.80 -36.34 -7.09
N HIS A 189 8.23 -36.75 -8.22
CA HIS A 189 6.91 -36.32 -8.64
C HIS A 189 5.87 -36.49 -7.53
N GLU A 190 4.97 -35.51 -7.39
CA GLU A 190 3.90 -35.51 -6.38
C GLU A 190 4.38 -35.52 -4.92
N LYS A 191 5.65 -35.19 -4.65
CA LYS A 191 6.24 -35.15 -3.30
C LYS A 191 6.73 -33.77 -2.84
N SER A 192 6.53 -32.71 -3.63
CA SER A 192 6.85 -31.34 -3.21
C SER A 192 5.87 -30.86 -2.14
N ARG A 193 6.35 -30.71 -0.90
CA ARG A 193 5.51 -30.39 0.28
C ARG A 193 5.98 -29.19 1.08
N TYR A 194 7.10 -28.57 0.69
CA TYR A 194 7.70 -27.44 1.40
C TYR A 194 8.33 -26.46 0.44
N TRP A 195 8.01 -25.16 0.59
CA TRP A 195 8.49 -24.08 -0.27
C TRP A 195 9.04 -22.88 0.54
N GLY A 196 9.29 -23.08 1.84
CA GLY A 196 9.66 -22.01 2.77
C GLY A 196 10.98 -21.30 2.45
N TYR A 197 11.95 -22.00 1.86
CA TYR A 197 13.26 -21.44 1.50
C TYR A 197 13.19 -20.32 0.46
N THR A 198 12.12 -20.25 -0.32
CA THR A 198 11.89 -19.18 -1.31
C THR A 198 10.72 -18.28 -0.95
N SER A 199 9.71 -18.79 -0.24
CA SER A 199 8.52 -18.02 0.17
C SER A 199 8.87 -16.74 0.93
N GLN A 200 9.88 -16.82 1.80
CA GLN A 200 10.37 -15.71 2.61
C GLN A 200 10.76 -14.50 1.74
N TRP A 201 11.48 -14.75 0.65
CA TRP A 201 12.00 -13.69 -0.23
C TRP A 201 10.91 -13.09 -1.10
N ASN A 202 9.89 -13.88 -1.46
CA ASN A 202 8.68 -13.39 -2.13
C ASN A 202 7.90 -12.44 -1.21
N LEU A 203 7.71 -12.82 0.07
CA LEU A 203 7.02 -11.99 1.04
C LEU A 203 7.75 -10.66 1.26
N LEU A 204 9.08 -10.71 1.36
CA LEU A 204 9.93 -9.53 1.56
C LEU A 204 10.10 -8.66 0.32
N ASP A 205 9.76 -9.17 -0.88
CA ASP A 205 10.01 -8.50 -2.16
C ASP A 205 11.50 -8.25 -2.39
N TYR A 206 12.31 -9.27 -2.13
CA TYR A 206 13.77 -9.25 -2.27
C TYR A 206 14.20 -10.04 -3.50
N PRO A 207 15.07 -9.47 -4.36
CA PRO A 207 15.59 -10.16 -5.53
C PRO A 207 16.47 -11.34 -5.11
N ALA A 208 16.36 -12.45 -5.84
CA ALA A 208 17.16 -13.63 -5.60
C ALA A 208 17.52 -14.34 -6.92
N VAL A 209 18.70 -14.94 -6.98
CA VAL A 209 19.14 -15.77 -8.11
C VAL A 209 19.62 -17.13 -7.63
N VAL A 210 19.15 -18.20 -8.28
CA VAL A 210 19.51 -19.59 -7.97
C VAL A 210 20.58 -20.08 -8.94
N PHE A 211 21.59 -20.77 -8.42
CA PHE A 211 22.70 -21.30 -9.22
C PHE A 211 23.15 -22.69 -8.72
N PRO A 212 23.51 -23.61 -9.64
CA PRO A 212 23.89 -24.97 -9.27
C PRO A 212 25.31 -25.02 -8.69
N VAL A 213 25.50 -25.73 -7.57
CA VAL A 213 26.79 -25.86 -6.88
C VAL A 213 27.39 -27.25 -6.99
N THR A 214 26.58 -28.29 -6.89
CA THR A 214 27.04 -29.69 -6.99
C THR A 214 25.93 -30.61 -7.50
N LYS A 215 26.20 -31.90 -7.55
CA LYS A 215 25.22 -32.96 -7.76
C LYS A 215 25.33 -33.97 -6.62
N VAL A 216 24.23 -34.67 -6.35
CA VAL A 216 24.23 -35.76 -5.38
C VAL A 216 25.16 -36.89 -5.85
N ASP A 217 26.07 -37.29 -4.97
CA ASP A 217 27.01 -38.39 -5.13
C ASP A 217 26.64 -39.51 -4.14
N PRO A 218 26.19 -40.69 -4.60
CA PRO A 218 25.76 -41.75 -3.71
C PRO A 218 26.82 -42.29 -2.75
N VAL A 219 28.11 -42.08 -3.04
CA VAL A 219 29.22 -42.52 -2.20
C VAL A 219 29.46 -41.53 -1.05
N LEU A 220 29.30 -40.23 -1.32
CA LEU A 220 29.54 -39.17 -0.33
C LEU A 220 28.27 -38.83 0.46
N ASP A 221 27.13 -38.78 -0.21
CA ASP A 221 25.85 -38.32 0.32
C ASP A 221 25.02 -39.50 0.87
N VAL A 222 25.63 -40.35 1.69
CA VAL A 222 24.92 -41.48 2.32
C VAL A 222 23.88 -40.98 3.34
N LYS A 223 22.77 -41.71 3.47
CA LYS A 223 21.71 -41.35 4.43
C LYS A 223 22.22 -41.51 5.87
N ASP A 224 22.10 -40.46 6.67
CA ASP A 224 22.49 -40.45 8.09
C ASP A 224 21.51 -41.25 8.97
N VAL A 225 21.89 -42.46 9.34
CA VAL A 225 21.02 -43.32 10.16
C VAL A 225 20.79 -42.81 11.59
N ASN A 226 21.57 -41.82 12.04
CA ASN A 226 21.48 -41.26 13.39
C ASN A 226 20.70 -39.95 13.46
N TYR A 227 20.22 -39.43 12.33
CA TYR A 227 19.44 -38.20 12.30
C TYR A 227 18.11 -38.36 13.05
N ALA A 228 17.85 -37.42 13.97
CA ALA A 228 16.59 -37.35 14.72
C ALA A 228 15.72 -36.21 14.17
N PRO A 229 14.61 -36.51 13.48
CA PRO A 229 13.72 -35.49 12.94
C PRO A 229 13.10 -34.62 14.03
N LYS A 230 12.98 -33.31 13.77
CA LYS A 230 12.44 -32.32 14.71
C LYS A 230 10.92 -32.33 14.79
N ASN A 231 10.25 -32.79 13.73
CA ASN A 231 8.79 -32.91 13.64
C ASN A 231 8.40 -33.85 12.48
N ASP A 232 7.11 -34.08 12.29
CA ASP A 232 6.60 -34.99 11.26
C ASP A 232 6.90 -34.53 9.82
N GLN A 233 6.96 -33.22 9.57
CA GLN A 233 7.29 -32.68 8.24
C GLN A 233 8.76 -32.93 7.91
N ASP A 234 9.64 -32.68 8.88
CA ASP A 234 11.07 -32.95 8.81
C ASP A 234 11.32 -34.45 8.60
N LYS A 235 10.61 -35.30 9.35
CA LYS A 235 10.67 -36.76 9.19
C LYS A 235 10.26 -37.18 7.77
N ALA A 236 9.16 -36.61 7.23
CA ALA A 236 8.71 -36.94 5.89
C ALA A 236 9.70 -36.51 4.80
N ILE A 237 10.37 -35.37 4.96
CA ILE A 237 11.44 -34.91 4.08
C ILE A 237 12.66 -35.83 4.18
N TYR A 238 13.06 -36.17 5.41
CA TYR A 238 14.21 -37.02 5.68
C TYR A 238 14.03 -38.46 5.15
N ASP A 239 12.85 -39.03 5.36
CA ASP A 239 12.49 -40.36 4.89
C ASP A 239 12.45 -40.44 3.36
N MET A 240 12.11 -39.34 2.67
CA MET A 240 12.08 -39.26 1.21
C MET A 240 13.45 -39.45 0.58
N TYR A 241 14.53 -39.10 1.27
CA TYR A 241 15.87 -39.16 0.72
C TYR A 241 16.40 -40.60 0.64
N SER A 242 16.99 -40.94 -0.51
CA SER A 242 17.84 -42.11 -0.71
C SER A 242 18.93 -41.78 -1.74
N PRO A 243 20.19 -42.18 -1.54
CA PRO A 243 21.28 -41.87 -2.48
C PRO A 243 20.99 -42.28 -3.93
N ASP A 244 20.42 -43.47 -4.15
CA ASP A 244 20.15 -43.99 -5.49
C ASP A 244 19.08 -43.19 -6.24
N THR A 245 17.98 -42.83 -5.57
CA THR A 245 16.89 -42.05 -6.19
C THR A 245 17.35 -40.65 -6.63
N PHE A 246 18.27 -40.04 -5.89
CA PHE A 246 18.70 -38.66 -6.12
C PHE A 246 20.03 -38.58 -6.87
N GLN A 247 20.63 -39.70 -7.27
CA GLN A 247 21.91 -39.73 -7.97
C GLN A 247 21.96 -38.74 -9.14
N ASN A 248 23.03 -37.95 -9.21
CA ASN A 248 23.25 -36.91 -10.23
C ASN A 248 22.26 -35.73 -10.21
N ALA A 249 21.30 -35.69 -9.28
CA ALA A 249 20.38 -34.57 -9.17
C ALA A 249 21.15 -33.31 -8.75
N PRO A 250 20.89 -32.15 -9.39
CA PRO A 250 21.58 -30.91 -9.07
C PRO A 250 21.18 -30.39 -7.69
N VAL A 251 22.16 -29.91 -6.95
CA VAL A 251 22.01 -29.18 -5.69
C VAL A 251 22.44 -27.73 -5.95
N SER A 252 21.63 -26.79 -5.50
CA SER A 252 21.78 -25.37 -5.78
C SER A 252 21.88 -24.54 -4.51
N LEU A 253 22.47 -23.36 -4.63
CA LEU A 253 22.35 -22.27 -3.66
C LEU A 253 21.63 -21.10 -4.31
N GLN A 254 21.20 -20.13 -3.50
CA GLN A 254 20.66 -18.86 -3.95
C GLN A 254 21.40 -17.69 -3.29
N VAL A 255 21.58 -16.62 -4.06
CA VAL A 255 21.99 -15.31 -3.54
C VAL A 255 20.76 -14.44 -3.48
N VAL A 256 20.50 -13.81 -2.34
CA VAL A 256 19.40 -12.87 -2.10
C VAL A 256 19.98 -11.49 -1.81
N GLY A 257 19.47 -10.47 -2.48
CA GLY A 257 19.84 -9.07 -2.26
C GLY A 257 18.72 -8.29 -1.58
N ARG A 258 18.98 -7.02 -1.27
CA ARG A 258 17.93 -6.11 -0.82
C ARG A 258 16.97 -5.80 -1.96
N LYS A 259 15.75 -5.43 -1.60
CA LYS A 259 14.75 -4.88 -2.52
C LYS A 259 15.38 -3.82 -3.44
N GLN A 260 15.18 -3.99 -4.75
CA GLN A 260 15.71 -3.11 -5.82
C GLN A 260 17.24 -3.10 -5.98
N GLU A 261 17.94 -4.13 -5.52
CA GLU A 261 19.38 -4.32 -5.75
C GLU A 261 19.69 -5.52 -6.66
N ASP A 262 18.85 -5.75 -7.67
CA ASP A 262 18.97 -6.84 -8.64
C ASP A 262 20.37 -6.90 -9.29
N GLU A 263 20.96 -5.75 -9.61
CA GLU A 263 22.30 -5.66 -10.20
C GLU A 263 23.38 -6.17 -9.24
N LYS A 264 23.23 -5.93 -7.93
CA LYS A 264 24.17 -6.42 -6.90
C LYS A 264 24.08 -7.94 -6.77
N VAL A 265 22.87 -8.50 -6.85
CA VAL A 265 22.64 -9.95 -6.84
C VAL A 265 23.32 -10.61 -8.04
N LEU A 266 23.15 -10.05 -9.24
CA LEU A 266 23.78 -10.57 -10.46
C LEU A 266 25.31 -10.40 -10.45
N ALA A 267 25.82 -9.25 -10.01
CA ALA A 267 27.26 -9.02 -9.87
C ALA A 267 27.88 -10.02 -8.88
N THR A 268 27.20 -10.29 -7.76
CA THR A 268 27.63 -11.30 -6.79
C THR A 268 27.66 -12.70 -7.41
N LEU A 269 26.65 -13.07 -8.20
CA LEU A 269 26.65 -14.35 -8.92
C LEU A 269 27.86 -14.47 -9.85
N VAL A 270 28.24 -13.40 -10.56
CA VAL A 270 29.45 -13.38 -11.40
C VAL A 270 30.70 -13.68 -10.57
N GLU A 271 30.86 -13.05 -9.41
CA GLU A 271 32.02 -13.33 -8.53
C GLU A 271 32.00 -14.76 -7.99
N ILE A 272 30.82 -15.31 -7.68
CA ILE A 272 30.68 -16.71 -7.24
C ILE A 272 31.07 -17.69 -8.35
N GLU A 273 30.60 -17.47 -9.59
CA GLU A 273 30.95 -18.35 -10.71
C GLU A 273 32.46 -18.26 -11.02
N ARG A 274 33.07 -17.06 -10.93
CA ARG A 274 34.53 -16.90 -11.01
C ARG A 274 35.26 -17.68 -9.93
N ALA A 275 34.82 -17.59 -8.68
CA ALA A 275 35.40 -18.34 -7.56
C ALA A 275 35.28 -19.86 -7.75
N LYS A 276 34.24 -20.32 -8.46
CA LYS A 276 34.05 -21.72 -8.87
C LYS A 276 34.83 -22.11 -10.12
N GLY A 277 35.63 -21.21 -10.70
CA GLY A 277 36.42 -21.45 -11.91
C GLY A 277 35.60 -21.47 -13.20
N ARG A 278 34.39 -20.91 -13.20
CA ARG A 278 33.52 -20.78 -14.38
C ARG A 278 33.62 -19.33 -14.91
N LYS A 279 33.63 -19.18 -16.23
CA LYS A 279 33.71 -17.88 -16.92
C LYS A 279 32.35 -17.24 -17.08
#